data_AF-A0A7J5AB30-F1
#
_entry.id   AF-A0A7J5AB30-F1
#
_cell.length_a   1.000
_cell.length_b   1.000
_cell.length_c   1.000
_cell.angle_alpha   90.00
_cell.angle_beta   90.00
_cell.angle_gamma   90.00
#
_symmetry.space_group_name_H-M   'P 1'
#
loop_
_entity.id
_entity.type
_entity.pdbx_description
1 polymer ?
#
loop_
_entity_poly.entity_id
_entity_poly.type
_entity_poly.pdbx_seq_one_letter_code
_entity_poly.pdbx_strand_id
1 'polypeptide(L)'
;MLYLNLLILAISLNNFQSWALEKNLFQHRFALDYIQIPWHFLAMPFLYMFLVNYLNLADKSYKLLKVIIPLFLIIVVAQVSFVFNYSNSTFTQNDLDYLYERYTSFEEIFSLVVSLSIFIYSFYILYKKEKLFPKILSFDNLKWIHTFFKLTTVGYSLWILALIIKVKMNFSGFLFSYYPLRIYTTILIYWLGYQGLRQIRILKERKHIRESLSIELNGNIDVNAINLNTTEDTSSEKHKEQFLKIDDFIKKSKKYLLPKYTLQNLSLDTELGSSTLSLIINNIAGKSFTDYLNEMRIEQAKSLLLDSDYSNYTITSIGLESGFNSKSTFYTVFKKHTGYTPVEFKNITVAVN
;
A
#
# COMPACT_ATOMS: atom_id res chain seq x y z
N MET A 1 8.33 0.79 6.10
CA MET A 1 8.99 1.39 4.91
C MET A 1 10.39 0.88 4.66
N LEU A 2 11.17 0.53 5.70
CA LEU A 2 12.49 -0.10 5.54
C LEU A 2 12.54 -1.17 4.44
N TYR A 3 11.63 -2.14 4.48
CA TYR A 3 11.60 -3.24 3.51
C TYR A 3 11.22 -2.82 2.08
N LEU A 4 10.44 -1.74 1.90
CA LEU A 4 10.21 -1.20 0.56
C LEU A 4 11.49 -0.58 -0.01
N ASN A 5 12.25 0.14 0.84
CA ASN A 5 13.52 0.72 0.44
C ASN A 5 14.56 -0.37 0.13
N LEU A 6 14.61 -1.44 0.93
CA LEU A 6 15.46 -2.61 0.67
C LEU A 6 15.11 -3.32 -0.64
N LEU A 7 13.81 -3.46 -0.94
CA LEU A 7 13.34 -3.98 -2.22
C LEU A 7 13.82 -3.12 -3.39
N ILE A 8 13.60 -1.80 -3.32
CA ILE A 8 14.06 -0.85 -4.36
C ILE A 8 15.58 -0.94 -4.52
N LEU A 9 16.32 -0.99 -3.41
CA LEU A 9 17.78 -1.11 -3.42
C LEU A 9 18.23 -2.41 -4.10
N ALA A 10 17.63 -3.56 -3.76
CA ALA A 10 17.98 -4.84 -4.38
C ALA A 10 17.77 -4.84 -5.90
N ILE A 11 16.63 -4.33 -6.39
CA ILE A 11 16.37 -4.22 -7.82
C ILE A 11 17.37 -3.24 -8.48
N SER A 12 17.67 -2.12 -7.81
CA SER A 12 18.60 -1.11 -8.33
C SER A 12 20.03 -1.65 -8.45
N LEU A 13 20.51 -2.35 -7.42
CA LEU A 13 21.83 -3.01 -7.43
C LEU A 13 21.92 -4.09 -8.51
N ASN A 14 20.84 -4.87 -8.71
CA ASN A 14 20.78 -5.86 -9.78
C ASN A 14 20.91 -5.22 -11.18
N ASN A 15 20.19 -4.13 -11.42
CA ASN A 15 20.24 -3.39 -12.69
C ASN A 15 21.60 -2.69 -12.89
N PHE A 16 22.17 -2.12 -11.83
CA PHE A 16 23.47 -1.47 -11.88
C PHE A 16 24.60 -2.46 -12.17
N GLN A 17 24.64 -3.60 -11.47
CA GLN A 17 25.63 -4.67 -11.71
C GLN A 17 25.56 -5.15 -13.17
N SER A 18 24.34 -5.41 -13.64
CA SER A 18 24.06 -5.77 -15.03
C SER A 18 24.60 -4.77 -16.05
N TRP A 19 24.40 -3.46 -15.81
CA TRP A 19 24.90 -2.39 -16.67
C TRP A 19 26.42 -2.25 -16.60
N ALA A 20 27.01 -2.40 -15.41
CA ALA A 20 28.45 -2.32 -15.19
C ALA A 20 29.21 -3.42 -15.95
N LEU A 21 28.66 -4.63 -15.96
CA LEU A 21 29.20 -5.77 -16.73
C LEU A 21 29.08 -5.52 -18.24
N GLU A 22 27.93 -5.02 -18.72
CA GLU A 22 27.73 -4.75 -20.16
C GLU A 22 28.66 -3.65 -20.68
N LYS A 23 28.90 -2.60 -19.89
CA LYS A 23 29.88 -1.56 -20.21
C LYS A 23 31.32 -1.98 -19.94
N ASN A 24 31.49 -3.20 -19.45
CA ASN A 24 32.76 -3.78 -19.09
C ASN A 24 33.60 -2.81 -18.24
N LEU A 25 33.00 -2.23 -17.19
CA LEU A 25 33.69 -1.26 -16.34
C LEU A 25 34.90 -1.85 -15.59
N PHE A 26 35.01 -3.18 -15.54
CA PHE A 26 35.99 -3.90 -14.73
C PHE A 26 36.88 -4.87 -15.51
N GLN A 27 37.03 -4.72 -16.84
CA GLN A 27 37.79 -5.57 -17.78
C GLN A 27 39.22 -5.96 -17.39
N HIS A 28 39.78 -5.32 -16.38
CA HIS A 28 41.15 -5.54 -15.90
C HIS A 28 41.21 -6.33 -14.59
N ARG A 29 40.07 -6.78 -14.05
CA ARG A 29 40.02 -7.54 -12.80
C ARG A 29 39.08 -8.74 -12.95
N PHE A 30 39.66 -9.92 -13.20
CA PHE A 30 38.95 -11.21 -13.28
C PHE A 30 37.88 -11.37 -12.20
N ALA A 31 38.21 -11.07 -10.94
CA ALA A 31 37.26 -11.21 -9.84
C ALA A 31 36.01 -10.33 -9.98
N LEU A 32 36.11 -9.15 -10.58
CA LEU A 32 34.98 -8.24 -10.72
C LEU A 32 34.07 -8.60 -11.91
N ASP A 33 34.58 -9.32 -12.90
CA ASP A 33 33.78 -9.81 -14.03
C ASP A 33 32.91 -11.02 -13.63
N TYR A 34 33.39 -11.84 -12.68
CA TYR A 34 32.72 -13.09 -12.26
C TYR A 34 32.09 -13.05 -10.86
N ILE A 35 32.32 -12.04 -10.01
CA ILE A 35 31.56 -11.86 -8.76
C ILE A 35 30.27 -11.09 -9.08
N GLN A 36 29.19 -11.84 -9.34
CA GLN A 36 27.87 -11.28 -9.66
C GLN A 36 26.89 -11.53 -8.53
N ILE A 37 26.89 -10.66 -7.52
CA ILE A 37 26.03 -10.81 -6.35
C ILE A 37 24.56 -10.99 -6.80
N PRO A 38 23.85 -12.01 -6.31
CA PRO A 38 22.52 -12.36 -6.78
C PRO A 38 21.46 -11.48 -6.12
N TRP A 39 21.51 -10.17 -6.38
CA TRP A 39 20.60 -9.18 -5.79
C TRP A 39 19.13 -9.49 -6.07
N HIS A 40 18.84 -10.10 -7.22
CA HIS A 40 17.50 -10.55 -7.61
C HIS A 40 16.90 -11.55 -6.61
N PHE A 41 17.71 -12.37 -5.93
CA PHE A 41 17.27 -13.31 -4.89
C PHE A 41 16.59 -12.61 -3.70
N LEU A 42 17.05 -11.40 -3.34
CA LEU A 42 16.56 -10.66 -2.18
C LEU A 42 15.29 -9.86 -2.45
N ALA A 43 14.95 -9.60 -3.72
CA ALA A 43 13.80 -8.77 -4.08
C ALA A 43 12.49 -9.32 -3.49
N MET A 44 12.13 -10.56 -3.78
CA MET A 44 10.86 -11.12 -3.31
C MET A 44 10.78 -11.31 -1.78
N PRO A 45 11.84 -11.76 -1.08
CA PRO A 45 11.89 -11.71 0.38
C PRO A 45 11.62 -10.32 0.95
N PHE A 46 12.21 -9.26 0.39
CA PHE A 46 11.94 -7.89 0.84
C PHE A 46 10.51 -7.44 0.55
N LEU A 47 9.93 -7.87 -0.58
CA LEU A 47 8.52 -7.63 -0.89
C LEU A 47 7.59 -8.29 0.14
N TYR A 48 7.85 -9.55 0.51
CA TYR A 48 7.11 -10.24 1.57
C TYR A 48 7.24 -9.51 2.92
N MET A 49 8.45 -9.13 3.30
CA MET A 49 8.69 -8.41 4.55
C MET A 49 7.97 -7.07 4.56
N PHE A 50 7.98 -6.36 3.43
CA PHE A 50 7.21 -5.16 3.23
C PHE A 50 5.71 -5.41 3.44
N LEU A 51 5.15 -6.43 2.78
CA LEU A 51 3.73 -6.78 2.88
C LEU A 51 3.32 -7.10 4.32
N VAL A 52 4.05 -8.00 4.99
CA VAL A 52 3.75 -8.42 6.37
C VAL A 52 3.87 -7.24 7.34
N ASN A 53 4.89 -6.39 7.20
CA ASN A 53 5.02 -5.21 8.03
C ASN A 53 3.93 -4.16 7.73
N TYR A 54 3.56 -4.00 6.46
CA TYR A 54 2.51 -3.06 6.03
C TYR A 54 1.13 -3.47 6.56
N LEU A 55 0.82 -4.77 6.49
CA LEU A 55 -0.42 -5.35 7.02
C LEU A 55 -0.39 -5.55 8.55
N ASN A 56 0.68 -5.11 9.22
CA ASN A 56 0.88 -5.22 10.67
C ASN A 56 0.85 -6.67 11.21
N LEU A 57 1.43 -7.60 10.46
CA LEU A 57 1.55 -9.03 10.77
C LEU A 57 2.94 -9.39 11.35
N ALA A 58 3.53 -8.47 12.12
CA ALA A 58 4.97 -8.37 12.40
C ALA A 58 5.65 -9.67 12.88
N ASP A 59 4.96 -10.51 13.66
CA ASP A 59 5.50 -11.75 14.23
C ASP A 59 5.95 -12.79 13.20
N LYS A 60 5.47 -12.69 11.96
CA LYS A 60 5.83 -13.64 10.88
C LYS A 60 7.00 -13.17 10.02
N SER A 61 7.40 -11.91 10.15
CA SER A 61 8.39 -11.28 9.28
C SER A 61 9.81 -11.79 9.60
N TYR A 62 10.23 -11.70 10.87
CA TYR A 62 11.55 -12.13 11.33
C TYR A 62 11.86 -13.61 11.09
N LYS A 63 10.84 -14.47 10.99
CA LYS A 63 11.03 -15.91 10.75
C LYS A 63 11.54 -16.22 9.35
N LEU A 64 11.11 -15.45 8.33
CA LEU A 64 11.55 -15.68 6.94
C LEU A 64 13.01 -15.27 6.73
N LEU A 65 13.42 -14.10 7.25
CA LEU A 65 14.80 -13.60 7.08
C LEU A 65 15.86 -14.54 7.68
N LYS A 66 15.53 -15.24 8.78
CA LYS A 66 16.42 -16.25 9.37
C LYS A 66 16.75 -17.41 8.44
N VAL A 67 15.90 -17.68 7.45
CA VAL A 67 16.13 -18.73 6.44
C VAL A 67 16.75 -18.14 5.17
N ILE A 68 16.25 -16.98 4.72
CA ILE A 68 16.67 -16.36 3.46
C ILE A 68 18.10 -15.79 3.53
N ILE A 69 18.49 -15.15 4.63
CA ILE A 69 19.83 -14.54 4.73
C ILE A 69 20.94 -15.60 4.67
N PRO A 70 20.90 -16.69 5.45
CA PRO A 70 21.90 -17.75 5.32
C PRO A 70 21.94 -18.35 3.91
N LEU A 71 20.79 -18.55 3.28
CA LEU A 71 20.72 -19.08 1.91
C LEU A 71 21.36 -18.12 0.90
N PHE A 72 21.11 -16.82 1.00
CA PHE A 72 21.76 -15.79 0.18
C PHE A 72 23.28 -15.79 0.39
N LEU A 73 23.75 -15.87 1.64
CA LEU A 73 25.18 -15.92 1.95
C LEU A 73 25.84 -17.18 1.38
N ILE A 74 25.17 -18.33 1.42
CA ILE A 74 25.66 -19.58 0.80
C ILE A 74 25.85 -19.39 -0.70
N ILE A 75 24.89 -18.75 -1.39
CA ILE A 75 25.01 -18.48 -2.83
C ILE A 75 26.19 -17.55 -3.13
N VAL A 76 26.36 -16.48 -2.36
CA VAL A 76 27.50 -15.56 -2.50
C VAL A 76 28.84 -16.28 -2.25
N VAL A 77 28.92 -17.12 -1.22
CA VAL A 77 30.12 -17.91 -0.93
C VAL A 77 30.42 -18.90 -2.05
N ALA A 78 29.41 -19.53 -2.64
CA ALA A 78 29.58 -20.41 -3.79
C ALA A 78 30.14 -19.66 -5.01
N GLN A 79 29.67 -18.43 -5.28
CA GLN A 79 30.22 -17.58 -6.35
C GLN A 79 31.66 -17.18 -6.10
N VAL A 80 31.99 -16.70 -4.89
CA VAL A 80 33.37 -16.34 -4.52
C VAL A 80 34.29 -17.55 -4.61
N SER A 81 33.79 -18.73 -4.24
CA SER A 81 34.54 -19.99 -4.34
C SER A 81 34.79 -20.36 -5.80
N PHE A 82 33.82 -20.17 -6.70
CA PHE A 82 34.02 -20.35 -8.14
C PHE A 82 35.16 -19.45 -8.62
N VAL A 83 35.10 -18.14 -8.34
CA VAL A 83 36.12 -17.18 -8.77
C VAL A 83 37.51 -17.53 -8.24
N PHE A 84 37.61 -17.91 -6.97
CA PHE A 84 38.89 -18.30 -6.37
C PHE A 84 39.50 -19.51 -7.07
N ASN A 85 38.72 -20.56 -7.30
CA ASN A 85 39.20 -21.80 -7.93
C ASN A 85 39.59 -21.62 -9.40
N TYR A 86 38.89 -20.77 -10.15
CA TYR A 86 39.12 -20.59 -11.59
C TYR A 86 40.04 -19.41 -11.95
N SER A 87 40.37 -18.51 -11.01
CA SER A 87 41.23 -17.33 -11.27
C SER A 87 42.64 -17.66 -11.76
N ASN A 88 43.22 -18.78 -11.30
CA ASN A 88 44.55 -19.25 -11.68
C ASN A 88 44.51 -20.45 -12.62
N SER A 89 43.35 -20.76 -13.20
CA SER A 89 43.17 -21.94 -14.03
C SER A 89 43.71 -21.74 -15.45
N THR A 90 44.11 -22.83 -16.11
CA THR A 90 44.66 -22.81 -17.47
C THR A 90 43.58 -22.84 -18.57
N PHE A 91 42.31 -22.67 -18.21
CA PHE A 91 41.21 -22.68 -19.18
C PHE A 91 41.27 -21.48 -20.12
N THR A 92 40.76 -21.64 -21.34
CA THR A 92 40.58 -20.51 -22.24
C THR A 92 39.43 -19.62 -21.74
N GLN A 93 39.47 -18.32 -22.06
CA GLN A 93 38.44 -17.36 -21.66
C GLN A 93 37.02 -17.84 -22.06
N ASN A 94 36.87 -18.40 -23.26
CA ASN A 94 35.60 -18.88 -23.78
C ASN A 94 35.05 -20.07 -22.99
N ASP A 95 35.92 -20.99 -22.55
CA ASP A 95 35.51 -22.14 -21.75
C ASP A 95 35.06 -21.72 -20.34
N LEU A 96 35.76 -20.74 -19.75
CA LEU A 96 35.42 -20.16 -18.46
C LEU A 96 34.07 -19.43 -18.50
N ASP A 97 33.85 -18.61 -19.54
CA ASP A 97 32.59 -17.92 -19.75
C ASP A 97 31.43 -18.91 -19.90
N TYR A 98 31.61 -19.98 -20.67
CA TYR A 98 30.59 -21.01 -20.82
C TYR A 98 30.27 -21.74 -19.51
N LEU A 99 31.29 -22.14 -18.74
CA LEU A 99 31.12 -22.81 -17.45
C LEU A 99 30.42 -21.89 -16.44
N TYR A 100 30.84 -20.63 -16.39
CA TYR A 100 30.27 -19.62 -15.51
C TYR A 100 28.80 -19.34 -15.84
N GLU A 101 28.46 -19.16 -17.12
CA GLU A 101 27.09 -18.92 -17.54
C GLU A 101 26.15 -20.08 -17.23
N ARG A 102 26.65 -21.32 -17.32
CA ARG A 102 25.88 -22.49 -16.92
C ARG A 102 25.63 -22.51 -15.41
N TYR A 103 26.66 -22.19 -14.61
CA TYR A 103 26.54 -22.09 -13.16
C TYR A 103 25.54 -20.99 -12.74
N THR A 104 25.67 -19.77 -13.27
CA THR A 104 24.77 -18.66 -12.94
C THR A 104 23.34 -18.95 -13.38
N SER A 105 23.13 -19.69 -14.47
CA SER A 105 21.79 -20.10 -14.89
C SER A 105 21.12 -21.06 -13.90
N PHE A 106 21.87 -22.01 -13.33
CA PHE A 106 21.33 -22.88 -12.28
C PHE A 106 20.98 -22.09 -11.02
N GLU A 107 21.87 -21.17 -10.62
CA GLU A 107 21.65 -20.28 -9.49
C GLU A 107 20.41 -19.40 -9.69
N GLU A 108 20.25 -18.85 -10.88
CA GLU A 108 19.11 -18.00 -11.26
C GLU A 108 17.79 -18.79 -11.28
N ILE A 109 17.79 -20.03 -11.80
CA ILE A 109 16.62 -20.91 -11.75
C ILE A 109 16.24 -21.22 -10.31
N PHE A 110 17.22 -21.52 -9.45
CA PHE A 110 16.99 -21.73 -8.02
C PHE A 110 16.39 -20.47 -7.37
N SER A 111 16.97 -19.30 -7.63
CA SER A 111 16.50 -17.99 -7.17
C SER A 111 15.07 -17.71 -7.63
N LEU A 112 14.73 -18.05 -8.88
CA LEU A 112 13.38 -17.91 -9.42
C LEU A 112 12.37 -18.81 -8.69
N VAL A 113 12.70 -20.08 -8.46
CA VAL A 113 11.81 -21.03 -7.76
C VAL A 113 11.52 -20.59 -6.33
N VAL A 114 12.56 -20.19 -5.58
CA VAL A 114 12.41 -19.66 -4.22
C VAL A 114 11.56 -18.39 -4.25
N SER A 115 11.84 -17.48 -5.18
CA SER A 115 11.10 -16.23 -5.34
C SER A 115 9.62 -16.47 -5.67
N LEU A 116 9.30 -17.33 -6.63
CA LEU A 116 7.92 -17.69 -6.98
C LEU A 116 7.18 -18.32 -5.80
N SER A 117 7.84 -19.16 -5.01
CA SER A 117 7.25 -19.77 -3.83
C SER A 117 6.84 -18.72 -2.79
N ILE A 118 7.72 -17.75 -2.51
CA ILE A 118 7.44 -16.62 -1.60
C ILE A 118 6.35 -15.71 -2.20
N PHE A 119 6.36 -15.49 -3.52
CA PHE A 119 5.36 -14.69 -4.22
C PHE A 119 3.96 -15.29 -4.10
N ILE A 120 3.80 -16.58 -4.38
CA ILE A 120 2.54 -17.31 -4.25
C ILE A 120 2.04 -17.25 -2.80
N TYR A 121 2.93 -17.45 -1.83
CA TYR A 121 2.56 -17.34 -0.41
C TYR A 121 2.12 -15.93 -0.02
N SER A 122 2.82 -14.90 -0.52
CA SER A 122 2.48 -13.49 -0.28
C SER A 122 1.13 -13.14 -0.90
N PHE A 123 0.86 -13.62 -2.12
CA PHE A 123 -0.41 -13.46 -2.79
C PHE A 123 -1.55 -14.15 -2.03
N TYR A 124 -1.33 -15.36 -1.51
CA TYR A 124 -2.28 -16.06 -0.65
C TYR A 124 -2.62 -15.27 0.62
N ILE A 125 -1.63 -14.65 1.28
CA ILE A 125 -1.88 -13.78 2.44
C ILE A 125 -2.76 -12.59 2.05
N LEU A 126 -2.43 -11.90 0.96
CA LEU A 126 -3.15 -10.70 0.53
C LEU A 126 -4.64 -10.99 0.22
N TYR A 127 -4.94 -12.10 -0.45
CA TYR A 127 -6.29 -12.39 -0.95
C TYR A 127 -7.15 -13.23 0.00
N LYS A 128 -6.58 -14.21 0.72
CA LYS A 128 -7.37 -15.12 1.56
C LYS A 128 -7.42 -14.73 3.02
N LYS A 129 -6.60 -13.78 3.47
CA LYS A 129 -6.49 -13.41 4.88
C LYS A 129 -6.92 -11.98 5.19
N GLU A 130 -7.88 -11.45 4.42
CA GLU A 130 -8.43 -10.11 4.60
C GLU A 130 -8.93 -9.82 6.02
N LYS A 131 -9.50 -10.84 6.66
CA LYS A 131 -9.97 -10.77 8.05
C LYS A 131 -8.85 -10.53 9.08
N LEU A 132 -7.58 -10.75 8.72
CA LEU A 132 -6.44 -10.57 9.64
C LEU A 132 -5.94 -9.12 9.74
N PHE A 133 -6.43 -8.21 8.91
CA PHE A 133 -5.93 -6.83 8.88
C PHE A 133 -7.04 -5.76 8.93
N PRO A 134 -8.01 -5.84 9.87
CA PRO A 134 -9.11 -4.88 9.97
C PRO A 134 -8.62 -3.45 10.20
N LYS A 135 -7.53 -3.28 10.95
CA LYS A 135 -6.93 -1.97 11.25
C LYS A 135 -6.34 -1.28 10.02
N ILE A 136 -5.83 -2.01 9.02
CA ILE A 136 -5.35 -1.37 7.79
C ILE A 136 -6.53 -1.10 6.85
N LEU A 137 -7.49 -2.03 6.75
CA LEU A 137 -8.66 -1.92 5.87
C LEU A 137 -9.64 -0.83 6.28
N SER A 138 -9.64 -0.44 7.55
CA SER A 138 -10.41 0.73 8.00
C SER A 138 -9.87 2.03 7.41
N PHE A 139 -8.61 2.06 6.95
CA PHE A 139 -7.96 3.28 6.48
C PHE A 139 -7.46 3.17 5.02
N ASP A 140 -7.14 2.00 4.50
CA ASP A 140 -6.59 1.80 3.17
C ASP A 140 -7.35 0.69 2.44
N ASN A 141 -7.61 0.91 1.15
CA ASN A 141 -8.27 -0.07 0.28
C ASN A 141 -7.29 -1.06 -0.36
N LEU A 142 -6.00 -0.97 -0.02
CA LEU A 142 -4.91 -1.85 -0.49
C LEU A 142 -4.80 -1.94 -2.03
N LYS A 143 -5.49 -1.07 -2.77
CA LYS A 143 -5.57 -1.11 -4.23
C LYS A 143 -4.19 -1.00 -4.84
N TRP A 144 -3.35 -0.16 -4.26
CA TRP A 144 -1.98 0.04 -4.71
C TRP A 144 -1.12 -1.23 -4.53
N ILE A 145 -1.34 -2.01 -3.46
CA ILE A 145 -0.66 -3.30 -3.25
C ILE A 145 -1.15 -4.33 -4.27
N HIS A 146 -2.45 -4.39 -4.53
CA HIS A 146 -2.98 -5.27 -5.58
C HIS A 146 -2.42 -4.90 -6.96
N THR A 147 -2.33 -3.61 -7.29
CA THR A 147 -1.66 -3.15 -8.51
C THR A 147 -0.20 -3.57 -8.50
N PHE A 148 0.49 -3.46 -7.37
CA PHE A 148 1.88 -3.86 -7.27
C PHE A 148 2.07 -5.36 -7.54
N PHE A 149 1.26 -6.23 -6.95
CA PHE A 149 1.32 -7.68 -7.24
C PHE A 149 1.07 -8.00 -8.71
N LYS A 150 0.12 -7.30 -9.37
CA LYS A 150 -0.11 -7.47 -10.82
C LYS A 150 1.11 -7.07 -11.64
N LEU A 151 1.77 -5.97 -11.27
CA LEU A 151 3.01 -5.55 -11.91
C LEU A 151 4.11 -6.60 -11.69
N THR A 152 4.32 -7.07 -10.45
CA THR A 152 5.31 -8.11 -10.16
C THR A 152 5.08 -9.39 -10.98
N THR A 153 3.83 -9.79 -11.24
CA THR A 153 3.52 -10.91 -12.14
C THR A 153 4.08 -10.69 -13.55
N VAL A 154 3.94 -9.49 -14.12
CA VAL A 154 4.52 -9.15 -15.43
C VAL A 154 6.04 -9.25 -15.39
N GLY A 155 6.68 -8.78 -14.30
CA GLY A 155 8.11 -8.92 -14.08
C GLY A 155 8.58 -10.39 -14.09
N TYR A 156 7.86 -11.28 -13.41
CA TYR A 156 8.15 -12.72 -13.44
C TYR A 156 7.98 -13.32 -14.83
N SER A 157 6.94 -12.92 -15.59
CA SER A 157 6.76 -13.39 -16.96
C SER A 157 7.94 -12.99 -17.86
N LEU A 158 8.44 -11.75 -17.72
CA LEU A 158 9.62 -11.29 -18.45
C LEU A 158 10.89 -12.03 -18.00
N TRP A 159 11.04 -12.32 -16.72
CA TRP A 159 12.19 -13.06 -16.19
C TRP A 159 12.23 -14.51 -16.70
N ILE A 160 11.09 -15.21 -16.65
CA ILE A 160 10.94 -16.56 -17.21
C ILE A 160 11.23 -16.56 -18.72
N LEU A 161 10.74 -15.57 -19.45
CA LEU A 161 10.99 -15.45 -20.88
C LEU A 161 12.49 -15.23 -21.18
N ALA A 162 13.17 -14.37 -20.41
CA ALA A 162 14.61 -14.13 -20.55
C ALA A 162 15.43 -15.40 -20.33
N LEU A 163 15.07 -16.20 -19.32
CA LEU A 163 15.68 -17.50 -19.03
C LEU A 163 15.44 -18.52 -20.16
N ILE A 164 14.22 -18.62 -20.68
CA ILE A 164 13.91 -19.52 -21.81
C ILE A 164 14.75 -19.16 -23.04
N ILE A 165 14.88 -17.86 -23.35
CA ILE A 165 15.71 -17.39 -24.46
C ILE A 165 17.19 -17.73 -24.19
N LYS A 166 17.69 -17.47 -22.97
CA LYS A 166 19.08 -17.78 -22.56
C LYS A 166 19.43 -19.25 -22.80
N VAL A 167 18.55 -20.16 -22.37
CA VAL A 167 18.73 -21.61 -22.56
C VAL A 167 18.66 -21.99 -24.05
N LYS A 168 17.70 -21.44 -24.81
CA LYS A 168 17.56 -21.72 -26.25
C LYS A 168 18.75 -21.24 -27.08
N MET A 169 19.39 -20.14 -26.70
CA MET A 169 20.58 -19.60 -27.36
C MET A 169 21.87 -20.30 -26.91
N ASN A 170 21.78 -21.43 -26.19
CA ASN A 170 22.92 -22.17 -25.66
C ASN A 170 23.89 -21.26 -24.87
N PHE A 171 23.33 -20.36 -24.06
CA PHE A 171 24.06 -19.39 -23.24
C PHE A 171 24.87 -18.34 -24.02
N SER A 172 24.68 -18.22 -25.34
CA SER A 172 25.24 -17.14 -26.18
C SER A 172 24.32 -15.91 -26.21
N GLY A 173 24.89 -14.70 -26.23
CA GLY A 173 24.12 -13.45 -26.41
C GLY A 173 23.13 -13.11 -25.29
N PHE A 174 23.33 -13.63 -24.07
CA PHE A 174 22.36 -13.57 -22.97
C PHE A 174 22.02 -12.16 -22.48
N LEU A 175 22.94 -11.19 -22.54
CA LEU A 175 22.67 -9.82 -22.09
C LEU A 175 21.42 -9.22 -22.75
N PHE A 176 21.23 -9.51 -24.05
CA PHE A 176 20.09 -9.02 -24.82
C PHE A 176 18.74 -9.59 -24.36
N SER A 177 18.70 -10.84 -23.89
CA SER A 177 17.43 -11.46 -23.46
C SER A 177 16.86 -10.80 -22.20
N TYR A 178 17.70 -10.13 -21.40
CA TYR A 178 17.31 -9.47 -20.17
C TYR A 178 16.98 -7.98 -20.34
N TYR A 179 17.21 -7.36 -21.50
CA TYR A 179 16.92 -5.94 -21.70
C TYR A 179 15.44 -5.58 -21.46
N PRO A 180 14.45 -6.36 -21.93
CA PRO A 180 13.05 -6.05 -21.62
C PRO A 180 12.76 -6.08 -20.12
N LEU A 181 13.30 -7.07 -19.39
CA LEU A 181 13.15 -7.17 -17.94
C LEU A 181 13.79 -5.96 -17.24
N ARG A 182 14.99 -5.54 -17.64
CA ARG A 182 15.73 -4.42 -17.02
C ARG A 182 15.04 -3.07 -17.23
N ILE A 183 14.52 -2.82 -18.45
CA ILE A 183 13.72 -1.63 -18.74
C ILE A 183 12.47 -1.64 -17.85
N TYR A 184 11.80 -2.79 -17.78
CA TYR A 184 10.61 -2.97 -16.96
C TYR A 184 10.89 -2.73 -15.46
N THR A 185 11.93 -3.34 -14.89
CA THR A 185 12.28 -3.19 -13.47
C THR A 185 12.70 -1.76 -13.14
N THR A 186 13.33 -1.05 -14.08
CA THR A 186 13.64 0.38 -13.94
C THR A 186 12.38 1.22 -13.83
N ILE A 187 11.41 1.02 -14.73
CA ILE A 187 10.09 1.70 -14.67
C ILE A 187 9.37 1.35 -13.35
N LEU A 188 9.45 0.08 -12.93
CA LEU A 188 8.85 -0.39 -11.69
C LEU A 188 9.45 0.29 -10.45
N ILE A 189 10.76 0.53 -10.41
CA ILE A 189 11.43 1.28 -9.34
C ILE A 189 10.84 2.69 -9.21
N TYR A 190 10.68 3.43 -10.32
CA TYR A 190 10.09 4.77 -10.29
C TYR A 190 8.63 4.75 -9.80
N TRP A 191 7.85 3.78 -10.29
CA TRP A 191 6.48 3.60 -9.85
C TRP A 191 6.39 3.28 -8.35
N LEU A 192 7.26 2.39 -7.85
CA LEU A 192 7.35 2.02 -6.43
C LEU A 192 7.78 3.20 -5.56
N GLY A 193 8.78 3.97 -5.99
CA GLY A 193 9.21 5.17 -5.30
C GLY A 193 8.08 6.20 -5.17
N TYR A 194 7.40 6.50 -6.28
CA TYR A 194 6.26 7.41 -6.30
C TYR A 194 5.11 6.93 -5.39
N GLN A 195 4.71 5.65 -5.51
CA GLN A 195 3.63 5.09 -4.69
C GLN A 195 3.99 5.04 -3.22
N GLY A 196 5.21 4.59 -2.89
CA GLY A 196 5.70 4.50 -1.52
C GLY A 196 5.70 5.85 -0.82
N LEU A 197 6.21 6.89 -1.49
CA LEU A 197 6.20 8.26 -0.95
C LEU A 197 4.79 8.80 -0.76
N ARG A 198 3.91 8.60 -1.75
CA ARG A 198 2.51 9.03 -1.68
C ARG A 198 1.79 8.38 -0.50
N GLN A 199 1.98 7.09 -0.29
CA GLN A 199 1.34 6.37 0.81
C GLN A 199 1.88 6.79 2.17
N ILE A 200 3.20 7.02 2.30
CA ILE A 200 3.79 7.59 3.54
C ILE A 200 3.15 8.93 3.86
N ARG A 201 3.08 9.82 2.86
CA ARG A 201 2.54 11.17 3.04
C ARG A 201 1.11 11.09 3.54
N ILE A 202 0.24 10.32 2.87
CA ILE A 202 -1.15 10.16 3.27
C ILE A 202 -1.25 9.57 4.69
N LEU A 203 -0.49 8.52 5.02
CA LEU A 203 -0.54 7.92 6.36
C LEU A 203 -0.11 8.89 7.47
N LYS A 204 0.94 9.69 7.24
CA LYS A 204 1.42 10.69 8.20
C LYS A 204 0.43 11.84 8.38
N GLU A 205 -0.04 12.43 7.28
CA GLU A 205 -1.01 13.53 7.30
C GLU A 205 -2.29 13.11 8.03
N ARG A 206 -2.80 11.92 7.71
CA ARG A 206 -4.00 11.36 8.34
C ARG A 206 -3.81 11.09 9.83
N LYS A 207 -2.65 10.56 10.23
CA LYS A 207 -2.34 10.36 11.65
C LYS A 207 -2.35 11.69 12.40
N HIS A 208 -1.73 12.73 11.84
CA HIS A 208 -1.68 14.05 12.47
C HIS A 208 -3.07 14.68 12.61
N ILE A 209 -3.90 14.64 11.55
CA ILE A 209 -5.30 15.12 11.62
C ILE A 209 -6.09 14.38 12.72
N ARG A 210 -5.87 13.07 12.90
CA ARG A 210 -6.55 12.34 13.98
C ARG A 210 -6.08 12.77 15.35
N GLU A 211 -4.78 12.96 15.53
CA GLU A 211 -4.21 13.35 16.82
C GLU A 211 -4.80 14.70 17.23
N SER A 212 -4.88 15.68 16.33
CA SER A 212 -5.53 16.97 16.60
C SER A 212 -7.03 16.82 16.88
N LEU A 213 -7.77 16.05 16.09
CA LEU A 213 -9.20 15.79 16.33
C LEU A 213 -9.46 14.99 17.62
N SER A 214 -8.52 14.15 18.06
CA SER A 214 -8.63 13.35 19.28
C SER A 214 -8.36 14.15 20.55
N ILE A 215 -7.51 15.18 20.48
CA ILE A 215 -7.34 16.16 21.55
C ILE A 215 -8.69 16.87 21.82
N GLU A 216 -9.49 17.13 20.79
CA GLU A 216 -10.85 17.65 20.96
C GLU A 216 -11.83 16.60 21.53
N LEU A 217 -11.63 15.30 21.27
CA LEU A 217 -12.55 14.23 21.71
C LEU A 217 -12.43 13.87 23.19
N ASN A 218 -11.27 14.06 23.82
CA ASN A 218 -11.06 13.75 25.24
C ASN A 218 -11.67 14.79 26.20
N GLY A 219 -12.25 15.87 25.68
CA GLY A 219 -13.06 16.80 26.46
C GLY A 219 -14.49 16.25 26.67
N ASN A 220 -14.70 15.48 27.73
CA ASN A 220 -16.02 15.11 28.30
C ASN A 220 -17.10 14.64 27.32
N ILE A 221 -17.00 13.40 26.81
CA ILE A 221 -18.15 12.71 26.21
C ILE A 221 -18.52 11.54 27.12
N ASP A 222 -19.57 11.73 27.92
CA ASP A 222 -20.19 10.67 28.71
C ASP A 222 -21.03 9.80 27.77
N VAL A 223 -20.44 8.70 27.29
CA VAL A 223 -21.07 7.74 26.37
C VAL A 223 -21.95 6.78 27.16
N ASN A 224 -22.91 7.30 27.91
CA ASN A 224 -23.98 6.47 28.46
C ASN A 224 -25.04 6.29 27.36
N ALA A 225 -25.20 5.04 26.92
CA ALA A 225 -26.08 4.61 25.85
C ALA A 225 -27.46 5.29 25.96
N ILE A 226 -27.85 6.01 24.91
CA ILE A 226 -29.15 6.68 24.86
C ILE A 226 -30.22 5.60 24.73
N ASN A 227 -30.83 5.22 25.85
CA ASN A 227 -31.94 4.28 25.88
C ASN A 227 -33.21 5.00 25.36
N LEU A 228 -33.51 4.85 24.07
CA LEU A 228 -34.67 5.47 23.41
C LEU A 228 -35.94 4.60 23.49
N ASN A 229 -36.03 3.68 24.45
CA ASN A 229 -37.21 2.83 24.60
C ASN A 229 -38.45 3.66 24.95
N THR A 230 -39.39 3.76 24.00
CA THR A 230 -40.84 3.85 24.25
C THR A 230 -41.64 3.79 22.95
N THR A 231 -42.43 2.73 22.83
CA THR A 231 -43.76 2.59 22.21
C THR A 231 -44.11 3.44 20.98
N GLU A 232 -44.60 2.73 19.95
CA GLU A 232 -45.19 3.26 18.71
C GLU A 232 -46.27 4.31 19.03
N ASP A 233 -45.91 5.59 18.93
CA ASP A 233 -46.87 6.70 18.97
C ASP A 233 -46.47 7.71 17.91
N THR A 234 -47.33 7.85 16.91
CA THR A 234 -47.10 8.45 15.59
C THR A 234 -47.25 9.97 15.59
N SER A 235 -46.80 10.67 16.63
CA SER A 235 -46.88 12.14 16.68
C SER A 235 -45.62 12.79 16.08
N SER A 236 -45.81 13.79 15.20
CA SER A 236 -44.71 14.50 14.54
C SER A 236 -43.73 15.17 15.51
N GLU A 237 -44.21 15.54 16.70
CA GLU A 237 -43.40 16.10 17.79
C GLU A 237 -42.44 15.09 18.42
N LYS A 238 -42.87 13.83 18.62
CA LYS A 238 -42.01 12.78 19.17
C LYS A 238 -40.86 12.42 18.23
N HIS A 239 -41.13 12.33 16.92
CA HIS A 239 -40.07 12.14 15.91
C HIS A 239 -39.07 13.30 15.87
N LYS A 240 -39.53 14.54 16.11
CA LYS A 240 -38.64 15.71 16.18
C LYS A 240 -37.71 15.63 17.40
N GLU A 241 -38.23 15.26 18.57
CA GLU A 241 -37.41 15.07 19.77
C GLU A 241 -36.40 13.93 19.59
N GLN A 242 -36.83 12.79 19.04
CA GLN A 242 -35.92 11.66 18.75
C GLN A 242 -34.84 12.05 17.75
N PHE A 243 -35.18 12.82 16.69
CA PHE A 243 -34.20 13.33 15.75
C PHE A 243 -33.15 14.22 16.42
N LEU A 244 -33.56 15.13 17.32
CA LEU A 244 -32.63 15.99 18.05
C LEU A 244 -31.65 15.18 18.92
N LYS A 245 -32.13 14.11 19.58
CA LYS A 245 -31.26 13.20 20.35
C LYS A 245 -30.28 12.46 19.44
N ILE A 246 -30.73 11.99 18.28
CA ILE A 246 -29.88 11.33 17.28
C ILE A 246 -28.83 12.30 16.72
N ASP A 247 -29.23 13.53 16.38
CA ASP A 247 -28.35 14.57 15.84
C ASP A 247 -27.27 14.97 16.85
N ASP A 248 -27.67 15.21 18.11
CA ASP A 248 -26.74 15.50 19.21
C ASP A 248 -25.77 14.34 19.45
N PHE A 249 -26.27 13.09 19.46
CA PHE A 249 -25.44 11.90 19.58
C PHE A 249 -24.39 11.82 18.48
N ILE A 250 -24.80 11.90 17.21
CA ILE A 250 -23.89 11.78 16.06
C ILE A 250 -22.85 12.91 16.07
N LYS A 251 -23.26 14.14 16.43
CA LYS A 251 -22.37 15.31 16.53
C LYS A 251 -21.35 15.14 17.65
N LYS A 252 -21.81 14.87 18.88
CA LYS A 252 -20.93 14.73 20.06
C LYS A 252 -19.97 13.57 19.91
N SER A 253 -20.47 12.39 19.54
CA SER A 253 -19.63 11.21 19.35
C SER A 253 -18.88 11.18 18.01
N LYS A 254 -19.03 12.24 17.19
CA LYS A 254 -18.42 12.43 15.86
C LYS A 254 -18.51 11.18 14.96
N LYS A 255 -19.60 10.40 15.04
CA LYS A 255 -19.75 9.13 14.28
C LYS A 255 -19.68 9.33 12.76
N TYR A 256 -19.99 10.53 12.28
CA TYR A 256 -19.86 10.88 10.87
C TYR A 256 -18.40 10.79 10.37
N LEU A 257 -17.39 10.91 11.25
CA LEU A 257 -15.98 10.70 10.92
C LEU A 257 -15.61 9.23 10.71
N LEU A 258 -16.44 8.29 11.16
CA LEU A 258 -16.19 6.87 10.98
C LEU A 258 -16.48 6.47 9.52
N PRO A 259 -15.47 5.96 8.79
CA PRO A 259 -15.69 5.39 7.47
C PRO A 259 -16.68 4.23 7.58
N LYS A 260 -17.60 4.12 6.61
CA LYS A 260 -18.64 3.08 6.55
C LYS A 260 -19.59 3.04 7.76
N TYR A 261 -19.77 4.14 8.51
CA TYR A 261 -20.86 4.24 9.48
C TYR A 261 -22.21 4.21 8.75
N THR A 262 -23.02 3.19 9.04
CA THR A 262 -24.31 2.91 8.38
C THR A 262 -25.47 3.04 9.37
N LEU A 263 -26.69 3.02 8.83
CA LEU A 263 -27.90 3.03 9.64
C LEU A 263 -27.97 1.82 10.59
N GLN A 264 -27.40 0.68 10.19
CA GLN A 264 -27.29 -0.50 11.05
C GLN A 264 -26.35 -0.24 12.24
N ASN A 265 -25.28 0.54 12.05
CA ASN A 265 -24.41 0.93 13.16
C ASN A 265 -25.12 1.87 14.12
N LEU A 266 -25.90 2.83 13.60
CA LEU A 266 -26.70 3.73 14.43
C LEU A 266 -27.78 2.95 15.20
N SER A 267 -28.43 1.98 14.56
CA SER A 267 -29.41 1.09 15.19
C SER A 267 -28.84 0.36 16.41
N LEU A 268 -27.61 -0.15 16.29
CA LEU A 268 -26.91 -0.79 17.40
C LEU A 268 -26.51 0.22 18.49
N ASP A 269 -26.12 1.44 18.10
CA ASP A 269 -25.68 2.49 19.03
C ASP A 269 -26.84 3.12 19.83
N THR A 270 -28.07 3.14 19.27
CA THR A 270 -29.24 3.82 19.87
C THR A 270 -30.38 2.88 20.27
N GLU A 271 -30.22 1.56 20.08
CA GLU A 271 -31.24 0.53 20.30
C GLU A 271 -32.56 0.75 19.53
N LEU A 272 -32.53 1.57 18.46
CA LEU A 272 -33.69 1.81 17.60
C LEU A 272 -33.62 0.98 16.32
N GLY A 273 -34.76 0.54 15.81
CA GLY A 273 -34.81 -0.18 14.54
C GLY A 273 -34.34 0.69 13.37
N SER A 274 -33.53 0.13 12.46
CA SER A 274 -33.06 0.81 11.24
C SER A 274 -34.20 1.44 10.42
N SER A 275 -35.37 0.80 10.33
CA SER A 275 -36.54 1.36 9.63
C SER A 275 -37.06 2.64 10.30
N THR A 276 -37.14 2.62 11.63
CA THR A 276 -37.57 3.78 12.44
C THR A 276 -36.57 4.93 12.30
N LEU A 277 -35.28 4.65 12.38
CA LEU A 277 -34.23 5.64 12.18
C LEU A 277 -34.29 6.26 10.77
N SER A 278 -34.49 5.45 9.73
CA SER A 278 -34.68 5.93 8.36
C SER A 278 -35.90 6.86 8.26
N LEU A 279 -37.02 6.46 8.85
CA LEU A 279 -38.27 7.23 8.86
C LEU A 279 -38.06 8.59 9.55
N ILE A 280 -37.48 8.60 10.75
CA ILE A 280 -37.23 9.82 11.53
C ILE A 280 -36.33 10.78 10.74
N ILE A 281 -35.21 10.28 10.20
CA ILE A 281 -34.22 11.13 9.52
C ILE A 281 -34.78 11.65 8.19
N ASN A 282 -35.45 10.81 7.40
CA ASN A 282 -36.06 11.26 6.15
C ASN A 282 -37.17 12.29 6.40
N ASN A 283 -38.03 12.08 7.41
CA ASN A 283 -39.15 12.97 7.69
C ASN A 283 -38.71 14.32 8.28
N ILE A 284 -37.71 14.34 9.16
CA ILE A 284 -37.28 15.57 9.85
C ILE A 284 -36.17 16.29 9.08
N ALA A 285 -35.18 15.56 8.55
CA ALA A 285 -34.05 16.15 7.84
C ALA A 285 -34.27 16.29 6.33
N GLY A 286 -35.34 15.69 5.78
CA GLY A 286 -35.67 15.76 4.35
C GLY A 286 -34.68 15.06 3.42
N LYS A 287 -33.83 14.17 3.96
CA LYS A 287 -32.73 13.55 3.23
C LYS A 287 -32.42 12.16 3.76
N SER A 288 -31.81 11.34 2.90
CA SER A 288 -31.35 10.01 3.29
C SER A 288 -30.32 10.09 4.43
N PHE A 289 -30.22 9.05 5.25
CA PHE A 289 -29.18 8.98 6.29
C PHE A 289 -27.77 9.20 5.74
N THR A 290 -27.49 8.67 4.55
CA THR A 290 -26.20 8.84 3.87
C THR A 290 -25.96 10.30 3.50
N ASP A 291 -26.95 11.00 2.95
CA ASP A 291 -26.84 12.43 2.63
C ASP A 291 -26.73 13.27 3.91
N TYR A 292 -27.47 12.91 4.96
CA TYR A 292 -27.39 13.55 6.28
C TYR A 292 -25.97 13.48 6.86
N LEU A 293 -25.35 12.29 6.89
CA LEU A 293 -23.96 12.15 7.33
C LEU A 293 -22.99 12.90 6.40
N ASN A 294 -23.18 12.79 5.09
CA ASN A 294 -22.31 13.43 4.12
C ASN A 294 -22.27 14.94 4.30
N GLU A 295 -23.38 15.59 4.62
CA GLU A 295 -23.40 17.03 4.93
C GLU A 295 -22.46 17.36 6.09
N MET A 296 -22.52 16.61 7.19
CA MET A 296 -21.61 16.79 8.33
C MET A 296 -20.15 16.54 7.95
N ARG A 297 -19.88 15.51 7.13
CA ARG A 297 -18.54 15.22 6.61
C ARG A 297 -18.01 16.33 5.72
N ILE A 298 -18.87 16.97 4.92
CA ILE A 298 -18.49 18.11 4.08
C ILE A 298 -18.15 19.33 4.94
N GLU A 299 -18.94 19.63 5.97
CA GLU A 299 -18.61 20.74 6.88
C GLU A 299 -17.28 20.51 7.61
N GLN A 300 -17.01 19.29 8.07
CA GLN A 300 -15.68 18.94 8.61
C GLN A 300 -14.57 19.14 7.56
N ALA A 301 -14.78 18.66 6.34
CA ALA A 301 -13.79 18.79 5.29
C ALA A 301 -13.50 20.25 4.94
N LYS A 302 -14.53 21.11 4.90
CA LYS A 302 -14.36 22.56 4.71
C LYS A 302 -13.52 23.16 5.81
N SER A 303 -13.82 22.86 7.08
CA SER A 303 -13.03 23.32 8.22
C SER A 303 -11.55 22.95 8.06
N LEU A 304 -11.25 21.68 7.80
CA LEU A 304 -9.88 21.21 7.59
C LEU A 304 -9.20 21.79 6.34
N LEU A 305 -9.95 22.14 5.29
CA LEU A 305 -9.40 22.74 4.07
C LEU A 305 -9.01 24.21 4.27
N LEU A 306 -9.69 24.91 5.16
CA LEU A 306 -9.49 26.33 5.47
C LEU A 306 -8.49 26.57 6.61
N ASP A 307 -8.25 25.56 7.42
CA ASP A 307 -7.28 25.60 8.51
C ASP A 307 -5.84 25.69 7.97
N SER A 308 -5.10 26.69 8.44
CA SER A 308 -3.70 26.93 8.07
C SER A 308 -2.77 25.78 8.43
N ASP A 309 -3.09 25.02 9.48
CA ASP A 309 -2.28 23.91 9.97
C ASP A 309 -2.29 22.73 8.98
N TYR A 310 -3.34 22.61 8.17
CA TYR A 310 -3.48 21.58 7.12
C TYR A 310 -3.32 22.13 5.70
N SER A 311 -2.84 23.36 5.55
CA SER A 311 -2.59 24.01 4.25
C SER A 311 -1.69 23.18 3.31
N ASN A 312 -0.72 22.45 3.86
CA ASN A 312 0.19 21.60 3.09
C ASN A 312 -0.30 20.16 2.90
N TYR A 313 -1.47 19.80 3.43
CA TYR A 313 -1.94 18.42 3.43
C TYR A 313 -2.67 18.11 2.13
N THR A 314 -2.60 16.84 1.73
CA THR A 314 -3.33 16.40 0.55
C THR A 314 -4.84 16.46 0.80
N ILE A 315 -5.57 16.93 -0.20
CA ILE A 315 -7.04 16.90 -0.25
C ILE A 315 -7.59 15.49 0.03
N THR A 316 -6.83 14.47 -0.34
CA THR A 316 -7.19 13.07 -0.08
C THR A 316 -7.12 12.74 1.41
N SER A 317 -6.07 13.14 2.12
CA SER A 317 -5.98 12.96 3.58
C SER A 317 -7.14 13.64 4.30
N ILE A 318 -7.45 14.89 3.94
CA ILE A 318 -8.55 15.65 4.52
C ILE A 318 -9.89 14.94 4.30
N GLY A 319 -10.20 14.55 3.05
CA GLY A 319 -11.44 13.83 2.76
C GLY A 319 -11.56 12.50 3.51
N LEU A 320 -10.48 11.72 3.59
CA LEU A 320 -10.50 10.44 4.30
C LEU A 320 -10.65 10.59 5.81
N GLU A 321 -10.08 11.63 6.43
CA GLU A 321 -10.27 11.92 7.85
C GLU A 321 -11.58 12.64 8.16
N SER A 322 -12.24 13.19 7.14
CA SER A 322 -13.62 13.67 7.24
C SER A 322 -14.64 12.53 7.12
N GLY A 323 -14.22 11.26 7.17
CA GLY A 323 -15.11 10.09 7.20
C GLY A 323 -15.52 9.53 5.83
N PHE A 324 -14.94 10.01 4.73
CA PHE A 324 -15.18 9.43 3.41
C PHE A 324 -14.38 8.15 3.18
N ASN A 325 -15.01 7.16 2.54
CA ASN A 325 -14.37 5.87 2.24
C ASN A 325 -13.37 5.93 1.07
N SER A 326 -13.45 6.95 0.22
CA SER A 326 -12.60 7.09 -0.96
C SER A 326 -12.48 8.53 -1.43
N LYS A 327 -11.37 8.83 -2.12
CA LYS A 327 -11.16 10.12 -2.79
C LYS A 327 -12.28 10.44 -3.79
N SER A 328 -12.70 9.47 -4.59
CA SER A 328 -13.73 9.69 -5.63
C SER A 328 -15.07 10.05 -5.01
N THR A 329 -15.51 9.32 -3.97
CA THR A 329 -16.76 9.64 -3.27
C THR A 329 -16.69 11.03 -2.64
N PHE A 330 -15.57 11.36 -1.99
CA PHE A 330 -15.36 12.68 -1.41
C PHE A 330 -15.50 13.80 -2.46
N TYR A 331 -14.78 13.71 -3.57
CA TYR A 331 -14.82 14.75 -4.62
C TYR A 331 -16.23 14.92 -5.20
N THR A 332 -16.94 13.83 -5.47
CA THR A 332 -18.30 13.88 -6.02
C THR A 332 -19.27 14.52 -5.04
N VAL A 333 -19.26 14.09 -3.78
CA VAL A 333 -20.15 14.63 -2.75
C VAL A 333 -19.81 16.09 -2.44
N PHE A 334 -18.53 16.43 -2.32
CA PHE A 334 -18.11 17.81 -2.06
C PHE A 334 -18.54 18.76 -3.17
N LYS A 335 -18.36 18.36 -4.44
CA LYS A 335 -18.84 19.15 -5.59
C LYS A 335 -20.36 19.27 -5.61
N LYS A 336 -21.09 18.19 -5.32
CA LYS A 336 -22.55 18.21 -5.22
C LYS A 336 -23.05 19.21 -4.16
N HIS A 337 -22.40 19.25 -3.00
CA HIS A 337 -22.82 20.09 -1.87
C HIS A 337 -22.34 21.54 -1.95
N THR A 338 -21.18 21.80 -2.56
CA THR A 338 -20.55 23.13 -2.54
C THR A 338 -20.55 23.84 -3.89
N GLY A 339 -20.82 23.12 -4.98
CA GLY A 339 -20.65 23.61 -6.36
C GLY A 339 -19.21 23.51 -6.88
N TYR A 340 -18.23 23.35 -6.00
CA TYR A 340 -16.80 23.34 -6.32
C TYR A 340 -16.16 22.01 -5.99
N THR A 341 -15.11 21.62 -6.71
CA THR A 341 -14.24 20.55 -6.24
C THR A 341 -13.51 21.00 -4.97
N PRO A 342 -13.07 20.07 -4.10
CA PRO A 342 -12.31 20.44 -2.90
C PRO A 342 -11.03 21.25 -3.19
N VAL A 343 -10.41 21.03 -4.37
CA VAL A 343 -9.22 21.77 -4.82
C VAL A 343 -9.60 23.22 -5.17
N GLU A 344 -10.66 23.40 -5.96
CA GLU A 344 -11.18 24.73 -6.31
C GLU A 344 -11.59 25.50 -5.06
N PHE A 345 -12.33 24.85 -4.15
CA PHE A 345 -12.77 25.46 -2.89
C PHE A 345 -11.60 25.99 -2.06
N LYS A 346 -10.53 25.19 -1.90
CA LYS A 346 -9.32 25.59 -1.18
C LYS A 346 -8.61 26.77 -1.85
N ASN A 347 -8.53 26.78 -3.17
CA ASN A 347 -7.83 27.85 -3.89
C ASN A 347 -8.59 29.17 -3.86
N ILE A 348 -9.92 29.13 -3.98
CA ILE A 348 -10.77 30.34 -3.97
C ILE A 348 -10.67 31.04 -2.62
N THR A 349 -10.70 30.29 -1.53
CA THR A 349 -10.69 30.85 -0.17
C THR A 349 -9.32 31.40 0.25
N VAL A 350 -8.22 30.82 -0.25
CA VAL A 350 -6.87 31.38 -0.08
C VAL A 350 -6.68 32.68 -0.88
N ALA A 351 -7.44 32.92 -1.96
CA ALA A 351 -7.34 34.15 -2.74
C ALA A 351 -8.16 35.32 -2.15
N VAL A 352 -9.06 35.04 -1.20
CA VAL A 352 -9.97 36.03 -0.60
C VAL A 352 -9.52 36.47 0.81
N ASN A 353 -8.68 35.66 1.46
CA ASN A 353 -8.01 35.96 2.73
C ASN A 353 -6.58 36.41 2.48
#